data_AF-A0AAF0J2C6-F1
#
_entry.id   AF-A0AAF0J2C6-F1
#
_cell.length_a   1.000
_cell.length_b   1.000
_cell.length_c   1.000
_cell.angle_alpha   90.00
_cell.angle_beta   90.00
_cell.angle_gamma   90.00
#
_symmetry.space_group_name_H-M   'P 1'
#
loop_
_entity.id
_entity.type
_entity.pdbx_description
1 polymer ?
#
loop_
_entity_poly.entity_id
_entity_poly.type
_entity_poly.pdbx_seq_one_letter_code
_entity_poly.pdbx_strand_id
1 'polypeptide(L)'
;MADLARLLGGPSGRGNIANGADDLVPQNDQARAQQWHIVESHNGHIPSTWDGAMPSRTAPCVSLAVSTDLKQWNYRYMFEKKGERSLVLDSRLNAMADVLQQAFGLTSEWEDPTIPSQESIYTVGRICMRVDAAKSDAALPTKLTPTELMLETSRMVGNGQRVPLSLDPKCRVRYAWTDENAAMSSVVGLFPGMIVGLKGRNGSGGRFVAEELWMPPALPHPATSRTELQSHQYHPTKLNGAQLRMVAVSGPFTLPSDLAFTPWHAFVSHMERLQPDVLLVMGPFVSASHPRVASGDMDALPTELFEQHIARRLARLMERSPSTMVILVPSTEDIFHPHCAFPQPFFDKTDAALGLPKRVRCLPNPSVFYVNELAIGVTTADVLGDLRREELVQRVQPTNATGTPAPKAGDPMMRLTRHLLGQRRVKSFVRVVDSTAVVNPGTLAPPGADAQSSSFVLVQVDPLPRDSVFRSGAEADELITHDLYNRARIDLVHTSTA
;
A
#
# COMPACT_ATOMS: atom_id res chain seq x y z
N MET A 1 0.49 -55.87 11.22
CA MET A 1 1.59 -55.26 10.43
C MET A 1 1.52 -55.66 8.95
N ALA A 2 0.32 -55.68 8.35
CA ALA A 2 0.14 -55.90 6.91
C ALA A 2 -1.00 -55.05 6.31
N ASP A 3 -1.65 -54.18 7.10
CA ASP A 3 -2.86 -53.45 6.71
C ASP A 3 -2.70 -51.92 6.60
N LEU A 4 -1.48 -51.40 6.79
CA LEU A 4 -1.21 -49.96 6.62
C LEU A 4 -0.68 -49.59 5.21
N ALA A 5 -0.19 -50.57 4.45
CA ALA A 5 0.43 -50.35 3.13
C ALA A 5 -0.58 -50.23 1.98
N ARG A 6 -1.88 -50.50 2.22
CA ARG A 6 -2.95 -50.30 1.23
C ARG A 6 -3.60 -48.92 1.29
N LEU A 7 -3.36 -48.13 2.36
CA LEU A 7 -3.89 -46.77 2.50
C LEU A 7 -2.95 -45.69 1.94
N LEU A 8 -1.67 -46.02 1.74
CA LEU A 8 -0.66 -45.13 1.17
C LEU A 8 -0.28 -45.69 -0.19
N GLY A 9 -0.90 -45.16 -1.25
CA GLY A 9 -0.64 -45.56 -2.63
C GLY A 9 0.87 -45.58 -2.93
N GLY A 10 1.36 -46.70 -3.45
CA GLY A 10 2.75 -46.85 -3.87
C GLY A 10 3.09 -45.96 -5.07
N PRO A 11 4.38 -45.69 -5.32
CA PRO A 11 4.83 -44.76 -6.35
C PRO A 11 4.48 -45.31 -7.74
N SER A 12 3.57 -44.64 -8.43
CA SER A 12 3.29 -44.89 -9.84
C SER A 12 4.52 -44.52 -10.66
N GLY A 13 4.94 -45.46 -11.52
CA GLY A 13 6.09 -45.30 -12.39
C GLY A 13 5.96 -44.07 -13.28
N ARG A 14 7.04 -43.29 -13.36
CA ARG A 14 7.20 -42.20 -14.33
C ARG A 14 7.16 -42.78 -15.75
N GLY A 15 5.98 -42.78 -16.36
CA GLY A 15 5.85 -42.82 -17.81
C GLY A 15 6.39 -41.52 -18.41
N ASN A 16 7.18 -41.62 -19.47
CA ASN A 16 7.67 -40.49 -20.24
C ASN A 16 6.49 -39.63 -20.73
N ILE A 17 6.27 -38.47 -20.10
CA ILE A 17 5.46 -37.38 -20.65
C ILE A 17 6.43 -36.31 -21.14
N ALA A 18 7.15 -36.63 -22.22
CA ALA A 18 7.71 -35.62 -23.10
C ALA A 18 6.71 -35.47 -24.25
N ASN A 19 6.26 -34.24 -24.52
CA ASN A 19 5.32 -33.81 -25.58
C ASN A 19 3.87 -33.48 -25.14
N GLY A 20 3.69 -32.67 -24.09
CA GLY A 20 2.38 -32.06 -23.79
C GLY A 20 2.39 -30.77 -22.95
N ALA A 21 3.57 -30.23 -22.59
CA ALA A 21 3.68 -29.08 -21.69
C ALA A 21 3.50 -27.71 -22.38
N ASP A 22 3.45 -27.68 -23.72
CA ASP A 22 3.37 -26.45 -24.52
C ASP A 22 1.92 -25.99 -24.82
N ASP A 23 0.92 -26.84 -24.55
CA ASP A 23 -0.49 -26.59 -24.95
C ASP A 23 -1.31 -25.76 -23.95
N LEU A 24 -0.80 -25.52 -22.72
CA LEU A 24 -1.52 -24.73 -21.69
C LEU A 24 -1.17 -23.24 -21.71
N VAL A 25 -0.13 -22.87 -22.44
CA VAL A 25 0.13 -21.48 -22.80
C VAL A 25 -0.52 -21.31 -24.17
N PRO A 26 -1.55 -20.47 -24.34
CA PRO A 26 -2.11 -20.24 -25.67
C PRO A 26 -0.97 -19.81 -26.61
N GLN A 27 -0.55 -20.71 -27.51
CA GLN A 27 0.37 -20.38 -28.60
C GLN A 27 -0.33 -19.46 -29.61
N ASN A 28 -1.66 -19.50 -29.62
CA ASN A 28 -2.50 -18.62 -30.41
C ASN A 28 -2.76 -17.32 -29.64
N ASP A 29 -2.11 -16.24 -30.07
CA ASP A 29 -2.36 -14.84 -29.68
C ASP A 29 -3.78 -14.33 -30.08
N GLN A 30 -4.77 -15.23 -30.21
CA GLN A 30 -6.16 -14.95 -30.60
C GLN A 30 -7.11 -14.75 -29.40
N ALA A 31 -6.60 -14.56 -28.18
CA ALA A 31 -7.39 -13.85 -27.19
C ALA A 31 -7.68 -12.47 -27.80
N ARG A 32 -8.95 -12.19 -28.19
CA ARG A 32 -9.42 -10.91 -28.74
C ARG A 32 -8.58 -9.80 -28.11
N ALA A 33 -7.80 -9.09 -28.93
CA ALA A 33 -6.88 -8.07 -28.45
C ALA A 33 -7.66 -7.14 -27.50
N GLN A 34 -7.48 -7.33 -26.19
CA GLN A 34 -8.15 -6.51 -25.20
C GLN A 34 -7.67 -5.10 -25.44
N GLN A 35 -8.60 -4.22 -25.80
CA GLN A 35 -8.27 -2.83 -26.06
C GLN A 35 -8.15 -2.12 -24.71
N TRP A 36 -6.92 -1.73 -24.41
CA TRP A 36 -6.57 -0.97 -23.21
C TRP A 36 -6.69 0.52 -23.51
N HIS A 37 -7.35 1.26 -22.64
CA HIS A 37 -7.51 2.71 -22.78
C HIS A 37 -7.23 3.42 -21.46
N ILE A 38 -6.64 4.60 -21.56
CA ILE A 38 -6.36 5.46 -20.42
C ILE A 38 -7.69 6.11 -19.98
N VAL A 39 -8.05 5.94 -18.73
CA VAL A 39 -9.30 6.46 -18.13
C VAL A 39 -9.03 7.72 -17.31
N GLU A 40 -7.92 7.74 -16.58
CA GLU A 40 -7.50 8.86 -15.75
C GLU A 40 -5.99 9.06 -15.91
N SER A 41 -5.54 10.31 -15.95
CA SER A 41 -4.13 10.65 -16.08
C SER A 41 -3.76 11.76 -15.11
N HIS A 42 -2.80 11.48 -14.24
CA HIS A 42 -2.10 12.50 -13.48
C HIS A 42 -0.93 13.05 -14.32
N ASN A 43 -0.83 14.37 -14.39
CA ASN A 43 0.11 15.08 -15.27
C ASN A 43 0.02 14.68 -16.75
N GLY A 44 -1.21 14.54 -17.28
CA GLY A 44 -1.44 14.19 -18.69
C GLY A 44 -0.88 15.20 -19.71
N HIS A 45 -0.45 16.38 -19.27
CA HIS A 45 0.29 17.36 -20.09
C HIS A 45 1.72 16.89 -20.42
N ILE A 46 2.31 16.01 -19.61
CA ILE A 46 3.59 15.35 -19.92
C ILE A 46 3.32 14.34 -21.05
N PRO A 47 4.07 14.35 -22.16
CA PRO A 47 3.87 13.39 -23.26
C PRO A 47 4.04 11.93 -22.81
N SER A 48 3.12 11.06 -23.23
CA SER A 48 3.22 9.61 -23.03
C SER A 48 4.36 9.03 -23.88
N THR A 49 5.20 8.20 -23.26
CA THR A 49 6.23 7.38 -23.93
C THR A 49 5.80 5.93 -24.12
N TRP A 50 4.53 5.62 -23.83
CA TRP A 50 3.97 4.27 -23.95
C TRP A 50 3.49 3.95 -25.38
N ASP A 51 3.31 4.98 -26.21
CA ASP A 51 2.85 4.87 -27.61
C ASP A 51 4.02 4.69 -28.61
N GLY A 52 5.26 4.86 -28.15
CA GLY A 52 6.48 4.77 -28.98
C GLY A 52 7.17 3.40 -28.90
N ALA A 53 7.86 3.02 -29.98
CA ALA A 53 8.70 1.82 -29.99
C ALA A 53 9.92 2.00 -29.07
N MET A 54 10.21 0.99 -28.25
CA MET A 54 11.33 1.05 -27.31
C MET A 54 12.66 0.73 -27.97
N PRO A 55 13.76 1.37 -27.53
CA PRO A 55 15.09 0.85 -27.80
C PRO A 55 15.21 -0.53 -27.15
N SER A 56 15.55 -1.54 -27.96
CA SER A 56 15.80 -2.90 -27.46
C SER A 56 16.97 -2.85 -26.48
N ARG A 57 16.70 -3.14 -25.20
CA ARG A 57 17.70 -3.22 -24.14
C ARG A 57 17.89 -4.69 -23.77
N THR A 58 19.14 -5.13 -23.72
CA THR A 58 19.49 -6.53 -23.39
C THR A 58 19.64 -6.77 -21.89
N ALA A 59 19.65 -5.71 -21.08
CA ALA A 59 19.80 -5.79 -19.62
C ALA A 59 18.95 -4.72 -18.90
N PRO A 60 18.59 -4.94 -17.62
CA PRO A 60 17.88 -3.95 -16.82
C PRO A 60 18.67 -2.66 -16.64
N CYS A 61 18.01 -1.52 -16.85
CA CYS A 61 18.61 -0.19 -16.76
C CYS A 61 18.32 0.53 -15.43
N VAL A 62 17.53 -0.09 -14.56
CA VAL A 62 17.14 0.42 -13.24
C VAL A 62 17.77 -0.41 -12.13
N SER A 63 17.99 0.22 -10.98
CA SER A 63 18.51 -0.40 -9.75
C SER A 63 17.36 -0.61 -8.76
N LEU A 64 17.37 -1.74 -8.05
CA LEU A 64 16.44 -2.00 -6.94
C LEU A 64 17.22 -2.00 -5.63
N ALA A 65 16.82 -1.17 -4.67
CA ALA A 65 17.28 -1.24 -3.29
C ALA A 65 16.08 -1.48 -2.37
N VAL A 66 16.25 -2.30 -1.33
CA VAL A 66 15.19 -2.63 -0.38
C VAL A 66 15.60 -2.07 0.97
N SER A 67 14.75 -1.23 1.60
CA SER A 67 15.06 -0.64 2.90
C SER A 67 14.83 -1.60 4.07
N THR A 68 14.09 -2.67 3.83
CA THR A 68 13.75 -3.67 4.84
C THR A 68 14.72 -4.84 4.85
N ASP A 69 15.12 -5.28 6.04
CA ASP A 69 15.88 -6.52 6.21
C ASP A 69 14.94 -7.72 6.02
N LEU A 70 14.97 -8.30 4.83
CA LEU A 70 14.14 -9.45 4.43
C LEU A 70 14.21 -10.61 5.43
N LYS A 71 15.32 -10.80 6.16
CA LYS A 71 15.44 -11.92 7.12
C LYS A 71 14.50 -11.73 8.32
N GLN A 72 14.24 -10.49 8.73
CA GLN A 72 13.35 -10.18 9.84
C GLN A 72 11.88 -10.50 9.54
N TRP A 73 11.54 -10.67 8.26
CA TRP A 73 10.18 -11.00 7.83
C TRP A 73 9.84 -12.49 7.96
N ASN A 74 10.83 -13.37 8.13
CA ASN A 74 10.64 -14.81 8.38
C ASN A 74 10.34 -15.08 9.86
N TYR A 75 9.37 -14.37 10.43
CA TYR A 75 8.99 -14.49 11.83
C TYR A 75 7.84 -15.49 12.02
N ARG A 76 7.69 -16.01 13.25
CA ARG A 76 6.58 -16.89 13.61
C ARG A 76 5.37 -16.06 14.01
N TYR A 77 4.22 -16.32 13.42
CA TYR A 77 3.01 -15.51 13.62
C TYR A 77 1.84 -16.24 14.30
N MET A 78 1.82 -17.58 14.30
CA MET A 78 0.67 -18.37 14.78
C MET A 78 0.50 -18.40 16.31
N PHE A 79 1.35 -17.68 17.04
CA PHE A 79 1.22 -17.51 18.49
C PHE A 79 1.72 -16.13 18.90
N GLU A 80 0.89 -15.38 19.64
CA GLU A 80 1.23 -14.06 20.19
C GLU A 80 0.85 -14.01 21.67
N LYS A 81 1.75 -13.52 22.53
CA LYS A 81 1.42 -13.28 23.95
C LYS A 81 0.72 -11.93 24.10
N LYS A 82 -0.39 -11.91 24.83
CA LYS A 82 -1.13 -10.66 25.14
C LYS A 82 -0.24 -9.57 25.76
N GLY A 83 0.70 -9.98 26.62
CA GLY A 83 1.69 -9.07 27.23
C GLY A 83 2.60 -8.39 26.20
N GLU A 84 3.14 -9.15 25.26
CA GLU A 84 4.00 -8.63 24.18
C GLU A 84 3.22 -7.66 23.29
N ARG A 85 2.00 -8.03 22.86
CA ARG A 85 1.10 -7.16 22.10
C ARG A 85 0.85 -5.84 22.82
N SER A 86 0.54 -5.90 24.11
CA SER A 86 0.25 -4.71 24.91
C SER A 86 1.47 -3.78 25.03
N LEU A 87 2.68 -4.35 25.12
CA LEU A 87 3.94 -3.61 25.20
C LEU A 87 4.27 -2.92 23.87
N VAL A 88 4.02 -3.58 22.74
CA VAL A 88 4.20 -2.98 21.40
C VAL A 88 3.27 -1.77 21.22
N LEU A 89 2.01 -1.88 21.65
CA LEU A 89 1.05 -0.77 21.56
C LEU A 89 1.46 0.43 22.42
N ASP A 90 1.91 0.18 23.64
CA ASP A 90 2.39 1.22 24.55
C ASP A 90 3.67 1.89 24.02
N SER A 91 4.61 1.09 23.50
CA SER A 91 5.85 1.61 22.90
C SER A 91 5.59 2.50 21.69
N ARG A 92 4.61 2.13 20.84
CA ARG A 92 4.19 2.98 19.69
C ARG A 92 3.58 4.30 20.14
N LEU A 93 2.78 4.27 21.20
CA LEU A 93 2.18 5.46 21.76
C LEU A 93 3.25 6.42 22.32
N ASN A 94 4.21 5.89 23.07
CA ASN A 94 5.32 6.69 23.61
C ASN A 94 6.23 7.25 22.50
N ALA A 95 6.61 6.45 21.52
CA ALA A 95 7.43 6.94 20.40
C ALA A 95 6.73 8.06 19.61
N MET A 96 5.41 7.96 19.42
CA MET A 96 4.64 9.03 18.77
C MET A 96 4.49 10.27 19.65
N ALA A 97 4.45 10.10 20.97
CA ALA A 97 4.45 11.20 21.92
C ALA A 97 5.72 12.06 21.77
N ASP A 98 6.89 11.42 21.66
CA ASP A 98 8.17 12.10 21.43
C ASP A 98 8.16 12.85 20.09
N VAL A 99 7.65 12.21 19.03
CA VAL A 99 7.51 12.83 17.69
C VAL A 99 6.62 14.08 17.75
N LEU A 100 5.48 14.01 18.45
CA LEU A 100 4.57 15.15 18.61
C LEU A 100 5.21 16.28 19.43
N GLN A 101 5.93 15.96 20.50
CA GLN A 101 6.66 16.96 21.29
C GLN A 101 7.69 17.70 20.45
N GLN A 102 8.52 16.95 19.72
CA GLN A 102 9.54 17.53 18.86
C GLN A 102 8.91 18.38 17.74
N ALA A 103 7.86 17.87 17.08
CA ALA A 103 7.24 18.53 15.94
C ALA A 103 6.54 19.85 16.30
N PHE A 104 5.95 19.94 17.50
CA PHE A 104 5.26 21.15 17.98
C PHE A 104 6.09 22.01 18.94
N GLY A 105 7.37 21.65 19.18
CA GLY A 105 8.27 22.39 20.07
C GLY A 105 7.78 22.46 21.52
N LEU A 106 7.17 21.37 22.00
CA LEU A 106 6.58 21.32 23.33
C LEU A 106 7.64 21.15 24.39
N THR A 107 7.60 22.02 25.39
CA THR A 107 8.44 21.92 26.60
C THR A 107 7.68 21.35 27.79
N SER A 108 6.34 21.28 27.72
CA SER A 108 5.49 20.69 28.74
C SER A 108 5.50 19.16 28.67
N GLU A 109 5.45 18.53 29.84
CA GLU A 109 5.26 17.09 29.94
C GLU A 109 3.82 16.69 29.59
N TRP A 110 3.63 15.42 29.24
CA TRP A 110 2.31 14.85 29.00
C TRP A 110 1.61 14.56 30.33
N GLU A 111 0.39 15.07 30.48
CA GLU A 111 -0.42 14.92 31.68
C GLU A 111 -1.55 13.89 31.49
N ASP A 112 -2.03 13.32 32.61
CA ASP A 112 -3.08 12.32 32.63
C ASP A 112 -4.47 12.94 32.41
N PRO A 113 -5.14 12.69 31.28
CA PRO A 113 -6.46 13.23 30.98
C PRO A 113 -7.59 12.56 31.75
N THR A 114 -7.31 11.47 32.47
CA THR A 114 -8.29 10.80 33.33
C THR A 114 -8.48 11.52 34.66
N ILE A 115 -7.51 12.35 35.06
CA ILE A 115 -7.57 13.12 36.30
C ILE A 115 -8.38 14.41 36.06
N PRO A 116 -9.35 14.75 36.93
CA PRO A 116 -10.08 16.00 36.81
C PRO A 116 -9.16 17.22 36.93
N SER A 117 -9.26 18.15 35.98
CA SER A 117 -8.52 19.42 36.00
C SER A 117 -9.38 20.55 35.46
N GLN A 118 -9.25 21.73 36.07
CA GLN A 118 -9.90 22.97 35.60
C GLN A 118 -9.06 23.67 34.51
N GLU A 119 -7.75 23.42 34.50
CA GLU A 119 -6.81 23.97 33.53
C GLU A 119 -6.70 23.07 32.30
N SER A 120 -6.37 23.68 31.15
CA SER A 120 -6.15 22.92 29.92
C SER A 120 -4.74 22.33 29.93
N ILE A 121 -4.69 21.00 29.97
CA ILE A 121 -3.48 20.19 29.98
C ILE A 121 -3.10 19.75 28.57
N TYR A 122 -1.85 19.32 28.41
CA TYR A 122 -1.36 18.64 27.20
C TYR A 122 -1.35 17.14 27.43
N THR A 123 -1.92 16.37 26.51
CA THR A 123 -1.95 14.91 26.60
C THR A 123 -1.75 14.26 25.24
N VAL A 124 -1.37 12.99 25.25
CA VAL A 124 -1.24 12.14 24.07
C VAL A 124 -2.01 10.85 24.32
N GLY A 125 -2.69 10.36 23.30
CA GLY A 125 -3.43 9.12 23.46
C GLY A 125 -3.84 8.48 22.15
N ARG A 126 -4.27 7.23 22.27
CA ARG A 126 -4.78 6.43 21.17
C ARG A 126 -6.31 6.48 21.16
N ILE A 127 -6.88 6.88 20.03
CA ILE A 127 -8.32 6.87 19.82
C ILE A 127 -8.83 5.43 19.87
N CYS A 128 -9.83 5.20 20.71
CA CYS A 128 -10.47 3.92 20.89
C CYS A 128 -11.98 4.07 20.77
N MET A 129 -12.64 2.97 20.45
CA MET A 129 -14.09 2.87 20.58
C MET A 129 -14.42 2.29 21.96
N ARG A 130 -15.45 2.84 22.59
CA ARG A 130 -16.00 2.29 23.82
C ARG A 130 -16.58 0.90 23.54
N VAL A 131 -16.15 -0.09 24.30
CA VAL A 131 -16.70 -1.45 24.23
C VAL A 131 -17.45 -1.70 25.54
N ASP A 132 -18.76 -1.87 25.45
CA ASP A 132 -19.58 -2.26 26.59
C ASP A 132 -19.36 -3.77 26.86
N ALA A 133 -18.68 -4.13 27.94
CA ALA A 133 -18.37 -5.52 28.28
C ALA A 133 -19.61 -6.43 28.40
N ALA A 134 -20.78 -5.85 28.70
CA ALA A 134 -22.06 -6.56 28.80
C ALA A 134 -22.69 -6.94 27.45
N LYS A 135 -22.15 -6.45 26.32
CA LYS A 135 -22.63 -6.72 24.95
C LYS A 135 -21.59 -7.49 24.12
N SER A 136 -20.70 -8.26 24.75
CA SER A 136 -19.59 -8.94 24.07
C SER A 136 -20.02 -9.97 23.01
N ASP A 137 -21.26 -10.46 23.08
CA ASP A 137 -21.84 -11.40 22.11
C ASP A 137 -22.62 -10.71 20.99
N ALA A 138 -22.88 -9.40 21.10
CA ALA A 138 -23.44 -8.62 19.99
C ALA A 138 -22.32 -8.20 19.05
N ALA A 139 -22.57 -8.19 17.74
CA ALA A 139 -21.62 -7.66 16.76
C ALA A 139 -21.14 -6.28 17.21
N LEU A 140 -19.84 -6.15 17.49
CA LEU A 140 -19.21 -4.89 17.89
C LEU A 140 -19.63 -3.80 16.89
N PRO A 141 -20.00 -2.58 17.36
CA PRO A 141 -20.29 -1.48 16.46
C PRO A 141 -19.09 -1.30 15.53
N THR A 142 -19.34 -1.30 14.22
CA THR A 142 -18.29 -1.31 13.20
C THR A 142 -17.82 0.10 12.83
N LYS A 143 -18.43 1.14 13.41
CA LYS A 143 -18.15 2.54 13.09
C LYS A 143 -18.04 3.38 14.34
N LEU A 144 -16.98 4.17 14.41
CA LEU A 144 -16.74 5.09 15.51
C LEU A 144 -17.80 6.21 15.53
N THR A 145 -18.39 6.46 16.70
CA THR A 145 -19.38 7.52 16.92
C THR A 145 -18.86 8.56 17.92
N PRO A 146 -19.34 9.82 17.91
CA PRO A 146 -18.91 10.82 18.90
C PRO A 146 -19.20 10.41 20.35
N THR A 147 -20.24 9.62 20.58
CA THR A 147 -20.65 9.12 21.89
C THR A 147 -19.74 8.02 22.44
N GLU A 148 -19.17 7.22 21.55
CA GLU A 148 -18.31 6.07 21.89
C GLU A 148 -16.82 6.40 21.76
N LEU A 149 -16.48 7.65 21.46
CA LEU A 149 -15.10 8.11 21.32
C LEU A 149 -14.39 8.10 22.68
N MET A 150 -13.31 7.33 22.77
CA MET A 150 -12.47 7.21 23.96
C MET A 150 -11.03 7.56 23.61
N LEU A 151 -10.30 8.08 24.59
CA LEU A 151 -8.85 8.28 24.53
C LEU A 151 -8.19 7.30 25.51
N GLU A 152 -7.30 6.45 25.00
CA GLU A 152 -6.45 5.57 25.81
C GLU A 152 -5.06 6.20 26.01
N THR A 153 -4.62 6.25 27.27
CA THR A 153 -3.31 6.79 27.66
C THR A 153 -2.22 5.74 27.59
N SER A 154 -0.96 6.16 27.63
CA SER A 154 0.14 5.23 27.85
C SER A 154 0.18 4.76 29.30
N ARG A 155 0.94 3.70 29.57
CA ARG A 155 1.19 3.23 30.94
C ARG A 155 1.88 4.30 31.77
N MET A 156 2.83 5.02 31.17
CA MET A 156 3.59 6.05 31.87
C MET A 156 2.75 7.27 32.22
N VAL A 157 1.86 7.71 31.31
CA VAL A 157 1.08 8.95 31.50
C VAL A 157 -0.16 8.71 32.35
N GLY A 158 -0.93 7.65 32.09
CA GLY A 158 -2.21 7.43 32.77
C GLY A 158 -2.52 5.97 33.03
N ASN A 159 -1.50 5.13 33.28
CA ASN A 159 -1.64 3.71 33.59
C ASN A 159 -2.46 2.90 32.55
N GLY A 160 -2.50 3.32 31.29
CA GLY A 160 -3.30 2.67 30.25
C GLY A 160 -4.81 2.86 30.40
N GLN A 161 -5.24 3.80 31.23
CA GLN A 161 -6.66 4.11 31.45
C GLN A 161 -7.28 4.75 30.20
N ARG A 162 -8.62 4.68 30.15
CA ARG A 162 -9.40 5.27 29.05
C ARG A 162 -10.37 6.30 29.59
N VAL A 163 -10.42 7.47 28.96
CA VAL A 163 -11.36 8.54 29.28
C VAL A 163 -12.24 8.85 28.07
N PRO A 164 -13.56 9.09 28.24
CA PRO A 164 -14.39 9.59 27.15
C PRO A 164 -13.83 10.88 26.57
N LEU A 165 -13.79 10.98 25.25
CA LEU A 165 -13.26 12.14 24.52
C LEU A 165 -14.39 12.85 23.79
N SER A 166 -14.39 14.18 23.83
CA SER A 166 -15.19 15.03 22.95
C SER A 166 -14.34 16.17 22.41
N LEU A 167 -14.54 16.55 21.16
CA LEU A 167 -13.95 17.77 20.63
C LEU A 167 -14.86 18.96 20.96
N ASP A 168 -14.29 20.05 21.45
CA ASP A 168 -15.00 21.32 21.56
C ASP A 168 -15.50 21.75 20.16
N PRO A 169 -16.69 22.35 20.01
CA PRO A 169 -17.15 22.86 18.72
C PRO A 169 -16.19 23.86 18.03
N LYS A 170 -15.31 24.50 18.81
CA LYS A 170 -14.24 25.40 18.36
C LYS A 170 -12.85 24.75 18.39
N CYS A 171 -12.80 23.42 18.49
CA CYS A 171 -11.54 22.68 18.52
C CYS A 171 -10.70 23.00 17.28
N ARG A 172 -9.45 23.41 17.49
CA ARG A 172 -8.50 23.73 16.41
C ARG A 172 -7.64 22.52 16.09
N VAL A 173 -7.44 22.23 14.80
CA VAL A 173 -6.52 21.16 14.38
C VAL A 173 -5.17 21.77 14.02
N ARG A 174 -4.11 21.38 14.72
CA ARG A 174 -2.74 21.75 14.38
C ARG A 174 -2.08 20.61 13.61
N TYR A 175 -1.51 20.96 12.47
CA TYR A 175 -0.66 20.09 11.69
C TYR A 175 0.78 20.54 11.90
N ALA A 176 1.70 19.59 12.03
CA ALA A 176 3.14 19.88 12.14
C ALA A 176 3.77 20.25 10.78
N TRP A 177 2.98 20.28 9.71
CA TRP A 177 3.39 20.67 8.36
C TRP A 177 2.47 21.76 7.80
N THR A 178 3.01 22.54 6.88
CA THR A 178 2.32 23.63 6.20
C THR A 178 1.66 23.13 4.92
N ASP A 179 0.49 22.50 5.00
CA ASP A 179 -0.43 22.42 3.87
C ASP A 179 -1.57 23.44 4.11
N GLU A 180 -1.59 24.50 3.30
CA GLU A 180 -2.65 25.52 3.36
C GLU A 180 -4.05 24.89 3.22
N ASN A 181 -4.18 23.81 2.44
CA ASN A 181 -5.44 23.10 2.27
C ASN A 181 -5.86 22.34 3.53
N ALA A 182 -4.91 21.77 4.27
CA ALA A 182 -5.18 21.09 5.53
C ALA A 182 -5.59 22.10 6.62
N ALA A 183 -4.92 23.25 6.67
CA ALA A 183 -5.20 24.34 7.60
C ALA A 183 -6.59 24.99 7.38
N MET A 184 -7.11 24.94 6.14
CA MET A 184 -8.44 25.43 5.79
C MET A 184 -9.57 24.41 5.98
N SER A 185 -9.26 23.15 6.30
CA SER A 185 -10.30 22.12 6.47
C SER A 185 -11.15 22.39 7.71
N SER A 186 -12.48 22.39 7.54
CA SER A 186 -13.46 22.48 8.63
C SER A 186 -13.85 21.13 9.22
N VAL A 187 -13.21 20.05 8.75
CA VAL A 187 -13.46 18.68 9.21
C VAL A 187 -12.16 17.91 9.45
N VAL A 188 -12.19 17.00 10.42
CA VAL A 188 -11.13 16.03 10.71
C VAL A 188 -11.70 14.62 10.79
N GLY A 189 -10.94 13.64 10.31
CA GLY A 189 -11.25 12.22 10.46
C GLY A 189 -10.56 11.65 11.68
N LEU A 190 -11.29 10.89 12.48
CA LEU A 190 -10.77 10.12 13.60
C LEU A 190 -11.10 8.65 13.37
N PHE A 191 -10.20 7.74 13.75
CA PHE A 191 -10.42 6.31 13.59
C PHE A 191 -9.81 5.53 14.76
N PRO A 192 -10.33 4.34 15.09
CA PRO A 192 -9.76 3.50 16.14
C PRO A 192 -8.30 3.14 15.86
N GLY A 193 -7.43 3.35 16.84
CA GLY A 193 -5.99 3.12 16.74
C GLY A 193 -5.16 4.36 16.37
N MET A 194 -5.80 5.46 15.94
CA MET A 194 -5.13 6.73 15.64
C MET A 194 -4.47 7.29 16.91
N ILE A 195 -3.20 7.70 16.83
CA ILE A 195 -2.51 8.40 17.93
C ILE A 195 -2.55 9.90 17.66
N VAL A 196 -2.96 10.67 18.66
CA VAL A 196 -3.13 12.12 18.57
C VAL A 196 -2.57 12.82 19.80
N GLY A 197 -2.03 14.02 19.58
CA GLY A 197 -1.80 14.98 20.67
C GLY A 197 -3.05 15.82 20.89
N LEU A 198 -3.31 16.21 22.14
CA LEU A 198 -4.49 16.98 22.50
C LEU A 198 -4.11 18.06 23.52
N LYS A 199 -4.76 19.22 23.39
CA LYS A 199 -4.84 20.21 24.48
C LYS A 199 -6.30 20.33 24.90
N GLY A 200 -6.57 20.26 26.20
CA GLY A 200 -7.94 20.31 26.69
C GLY A 200 -8.03 20.01 28.18
N ARG A 201 -9.24 19.79 28.69
CA ARG A 201 -9.47 19.62 30.13
C ARG A 201 -10.55 18.62 30.45
N ASN A 202 -10.43 18.00 31.62
CA ASN A 202 -11.44 17.13 32.21
C ASN A 202 -12.10 17.83 33.41
N GLY A 203 -12.90 18.86 33.16
CA GLY A 203 -13.47 19.70 34.23
C GLY A 203 -14.51 18.99 35.11
N SER A 204 -15.20 17.98 34.57
CA SER A 204 -16.25 17.23 35.28
C SER A 204 -15.76 15.90 35.88
N GLY A 205 -14.53 15.49 35.57
CA GLY A 205 -13.97 14.19 35.92
C GLY A 205 -14.44 13.01 35.06
N GLY A 206 -15.50 13.17 34.27
CA GLY A 206 -16.08 12.08 33.47
C GLY A 206 -15.74 12.10 31.98
N ARG A 207 -15.09 13.16 31.48
CA ARG A 207 -14.84 13.33 30.04
C ARG A 207 -13.74 14.37 29.80
N PHE A 208 -12.82 14.05 28.91
CA PHE A 208 -11.84 15.00 28.41
C PHE A 208 -12.42 15.78 27.22
N VAL A 209 -12.45 17.11 27.32
CA VAL A 209 -12.90 18.02 26.26
C VAL A 209 -11.67 18.63 25.59
N ALA A 210 -11.44 18.27 24.33
CA ALA A 210 -10.29 18.72 23.55
C ALA A 210 -10.56 20.06 22.86
N GLU A 211 -9.74 21.05 23.18
CA GLU A 211 -9.73 22.40 22.63
C GLU A 211 -8.79 22.52 21.42
N GLU A 212 -7.73 21.69 21.39
CA GLU A 212 -6.85 21.54 20.24
C GLU A 212 -6.54 20.07 19.98
N LEU A 213 -6.45 19.71 18.70
CA LEU A 213 -6.06 18.40 18.20
C LEU A 213 -4.78 18.52 17.39
N TRP A 214 -3.75 17.76 17.74
CA TRP A 214 -2.43 17.84 17.13
C TRP A 214 -2.12 16.58 16.35
N MET A 215 -1.91 16.77 15.06
CA MET A 215 -1.73 15.70 14.09
C MET A 215 -0.24 15.37 13.93
N PRO A 216 0.14 14.08 13.95
CA PRO A 216 1.52 13.66 13.73
C PRO A 216 2.10 14.17 12.40
N PRO A 217 3.35 14.64 12.36
CA PRO A 217 3.98 15.13 11.13
C PRO A 217 4.03 14.07 10.04
N ALA A 218 3.94 14.52 8.77
CA ALA A 218 4.31 13.69 7.64
C ALA A 218 5.81 13.34 7.69
N LEU A 219 6.18 12.18 7.14
CA LEU A 219 7.58 11.81 7.00
C LEU A 219 8.29 12.75 6.01
N PRO A 220 9.59 13.03 6.22
CA PRO A 220 10.36 13.83 5.27
C PRO A 220 10.42 13.13 3.90
N HIS A 221 10.39 13.92 2.83
CA HIS A 221 10.55 13.39 1.47
C HIS A 221 11.93 12.75 1.30
N PRO A 222 12.02 11.65 0.55
CA PRO A 222 13.30 11.03 0.25
C PRO A 222 14.18 11.98 -0.57
N ALA A 223 15.48 11.93 -0.30
CA ALA A 223 16.50 12.65 -1.04
C ALA A 223 17.64 11.70 -1.42
N THR A 224 18.26 11.93 -2.56
CA THR A 224 19.33 11.09 -3.10
C THR A 224 20.53 11.94 -3.44
N SER A 225 21.73 11.39 -3.28
CA SER A 225 22.95 12.11 -3.61
C SER A 225 23.00 12.48 -5.09
N ARG A 226 23.61 13.62 -5.40
CA ARG A 226 23.79 14.09 -6.78
C ARG A 226 24.52 13.06 -7.64
N THR A 227 25.55 12.39 -7.12
CA THR A 227 26.30 11.35 -7.83
C THR A 227 25.44 10.14 -8.19
N GLU A 228 24.59 9.67 -7.26
CA GLU A 228 23.64 8.60 -7.54
C GLU A 228 22.61 9.01 -8.59
N LEU A 229 22.12 10.25 -8.56
CA LEU A 229 21.20 10.76 -9.58
C LEU A 229 21.84 10.82 -10.97
N GLN A 230 23.10 11.29 -11.07
CA GLN A 230 23.86 11.26 -12.32
C GLN A 230 23.98 9.83 -12.87
N SER A 231 24.27 8.87 -11.98
CA SER A 231 24.38 7.45 -12.33
C SER A 231 23.03 6.87 -12.79
N HIS A 232 21.97 7.01 -12.00
CA HIS A 232 20.66 6.44 -12.29
C HIS A 232 20.02 7.03 -13.54
N GLN A 233 20.06 8.35 -13.69
CA GLN A 233 19.31 9.05 -14.73
C GLN A 233 20.12 9.22 -16.03
N TYR A 234 21.44 9.42 -15.97
CA TYR A 234 22.22 9.85 -17.12
C TYR A 234 23.38 8.92 -17.52
N HIS A 235 23.65 7.85 -16.78
CA HIS A 235 24.68 6.91 -17.19
C HIS A 235 24.27 6.13 -18.46
N PRO A 236 25.17 5.92 -19.45
CA PRO A 236 24.85 5.25 -20.71
C PRO A 236 24.32 3.81 -20.57
N THR A 237 24.69 3.11 -19.49
CA THR A 237 24.21 1.75 -19.20
C THR A 237 22.92 1.71 -18.36
N LYS A 238 22.41 2.89 -17.95
CA LYS A 238 21.18 3.08 -17.18
C LYS A 238 20.14 3.75 -18.06
N LEU A 239 19.42 4.75 -17.55
CA LEU A 239 18.37 5.42 -18.30
C LEU A 239 18.89 6.31 -19.43
N ASN A 240 20.14 6.80 -19.35
CA ASN A 240 20.77 7.64 -20.37
C ASN A 240 19.90 8.85 -20.80
N GLY A 241 19.28 9.51 -19.83
CA GLY A 241 18.37 10.64 -20.05
C GLY A 241 16.96 10.26 -20.51
N ALA A 242 16.65 8.97 -20.66
CA ALA A 242 15.29 8.50 -20.94
C ALA A 242 14.44 8.45 -19.66
N GLN A 243 13.13 8.40 -19.87
CA GLN A 243 12.15 8.21 -18.82
C GLN A 243 12.25 6.83 -18.18
N LEU A 244 12.01 6.74 -16.87
CA LEU A 244 11.74 5.48 -16.20
C LEU A 244 10.28 5.09 -16.46
N ARG A 245 10.04 3.85 -16.89
CA ARG A 245 8.69 3.34 -17.14
C ARG A 245 8.38 2.12 -16.28
N MET A 246 7.38 2.25 -15.42
CA MET A 246 6.94 1.22 -14.48
C MET A 246 5.46 0.89 -14.71
N VAL A 247 5.11 -0.39 -14.55
CA VAL A 247 3.72 -0.86 -14.55
C VAL A 247 3.41 -1.48 -13.19
N ALA A 248 2.26 -1.15 -12.62
CA ALA A 248 1.76 -1.75 -11.39
C ALA A 248 0.39 -2.40 -11.64
N VAL A 249 0.24 -3.64 -11.21
CA VAL A 249 -1.00 -4.42 -11.34
C VAL A 249 -1.28 -5.18 -10.05
N SER A 250 -2.56 -5.33 -9.70
CA SER A 250 -3.00 -6.08 -8.53
C SER A 250 -3.96 -7.20 -8.92
N GLY A 251 -3.88 -8.31 -8.20
CA GLY A 251 -4.85 -9.39 -8.29
C GLY A 251 -6.25 -8.97 -7.82
N PRO A 252 -7.27 -9.83 -8.01
CA PRO A 252 -7.19 -11.17 -8.56
C PRO A 252 -6.78 -11.22 -10.04
N PHE A 253 -6.27 -12.37 -10.50
CA PHE A 253 -5.74 -12.56 -11.86
C PHE A 253 -6.59 -13.50 -12.73
N THR A 254 -7.61 -14.11 -12.15
CA THR A 254 -8.59 -14.97 -12.82
C THR A 254 -10.00 -14.52 -12.49
N LEU A 255 -10.95 -14.77 -13.40
CA LEU A 255 -12.35 -14.36 -13.25
C LEU A 255 -13.07 -15.29 -12.26
N PRO A 256 -14.09 -14.81 -11.52
CA PRO A 256 -14.83 -15.66 -10.57
C PRO A 256 -15.49 -16.90 -11.18
N SER A 257 -15.72 -16.91 -12.50
CA SER A 257 -16.34 -18.00 -13.26
C SER A 257 -15.44 -19.22 -13.46
N ASP A 258 -14.13 -19.04 -13.47
CA ASP A 258 -13.16 -20.04 -13.92
C ASP A 258 -11.77 -19.84 -13.32
N LEU A 259 -10.88 -20.80 -13.57
CA LEU A 259 -9.48 -20.74 -13.18
C LEU A 259 -8.57 -20.70 -14.42
N ALA A 260 -9.02 -20.07 -15.50
CA ALA A 260 -8.27 -20.03 -16.77
C ALA A 260 -7.24 -18.90 -16.83
N PHE A 261 -7.29 -17.92 -15.90
CA PHE A 261 -6.36 -16.78 -15.85
C PHE A 261 -6.34 -15.94 -17.14
N THR A 262 -7.45 -15.92 -17.88
CA THR A 262 -7.56 -15.19 -19.16
C THR A 262 -7.15 -13.71 -19.05
N PRO A 263 -7.58 -12.94 -18.02
CA PRO A 263 -7.13 -11.54 -17.86
C PRO A 263 -5.62 -11.41 -17.69
N TRP A 264 -5.00 -12.31 -16.92
CA TRP A 264 -3.55 -12.34 -16.73
C TRP A 264 -2.79 -12.65 -18.01
N HIS A 265 -3.20 -13.66 -18.76
CA HIS A 265 -2.52 -14.01 -20.01
C HIS A 265 -2.57 -12.87 -21.02
N ALA A 266 -3.72 -12.21 -21.16
CA ALA A 266 -3.90 -11.05 -22.03
C ALA A 266 -3.04 -9.85 -21.58
N PHE A 267 -3.00 -9.57 -20.27
CA PHE A 267 -2.18 -8.52 -19.69
C PHE A 267 -0.69 -8.77 -19.95
N VAL A 268 -0.16 -9.96 -19.67
CA VAL A 268 1.27 -10.23 -19.88
C VAL A 268 1.61 -10.20 -21.38
N SER A 269 0.70 -10.60 -22.27
CA SER A 269 0.92 -10.47 -23.72
C SER A 269 1.03 -9.01 -24.14
N HIS A 270 0.28 -8.11 -23.48
CA HIS A 270 0.46 -6.68 -23.65
C HIS A 270 1.80 -6.19 -23.10
N MET A 271 2.23 -6.67 -21.92
CA MET A 271 3.53 -6.30 -21.33
C MET A 271 4.74 -6.76 -22.16
N GLU A 272 4.64 -7.91 -22.84
CA GLU A 272 5.69 -8.38 -23.77
C GLU A 272 5.90 -7.43 -24.95
N ARG A 273 4.86 -6.71 -25.37
CA ARG A 273 4.94 -5.67 -26.41
C ARG A 273 5.39 -4.33 -25.83
N LEU A 274 4.89 -3.98 -24.65
CA LEU A 274 5.14 -2.69 -24.00
C LEU A 274 6.57 -2.57 -23.45
N GLN A 275 7.15 -3.70 -23.00
CA GLN A 275 8.49 -3.84 -22.43
C GLN A 275 8.83 -2.76 -21.40
N PRO A 276 8.11 -2.69 -20.25
CA PRO A 276 8.41 -1.71 -19.22
C PRO A 276 9.77 -1.97 -18.56
N ASP A 277 10.38 -0.94 -17.97
CA ASP A 277 11.61 -1.13 -17.19
C ASP A 277 11.32 -1.90 -15.89
N VAL A 278 10.16 -1.65 -15.28
CA VAL A 278 9.69 -2.34 -14.06
C VAL A 278 8.25 -2.83 -14.20
N LEU A 279 7.99 -4.07 -13.78
CA LEU A 279 6.65 -4.63 -13.61
C LEU A 279 6.47 -5.05 -12.14
N LEU A 280 5.61 -4.34 -11.41
CA LEU A 280 5.19 -4.66 -10.05
C LEU A 280 3.86 -5.40 -10.09
N VAL A 281 3.86 -6.64 -9.60
CA VAL A 281 2.68 -7.52 -9.57
C VAL A 281 2.34 -7.83 -8.11
N MET A 282 1.14 -7.46 -7.71
CA MET A 282 0.66 -7.59 -6.34
C MET A 282 -0.42 -8.66 -6.25
N GLY A 283 -0.41 -9.47 -5.19
CA GLY A 283 -1.41 -10.49 -4.95
C GLY A 283 -2.84 -9.94 -4.77
N PRO A 284 -3.84 -10.82 -4.61
CA PRO A 284 -3.69 -12.27 -4.58
C PRO A 284 -3.51 -12.87 -5.98
N PHE A 285 -2.54 -13.78 -6.11
CA PHE A 285 -2.26 -14.59 -7.29
C PHE A 285 -3.26 -15.73 -7.43
N VAL A 286 -3.48 -16.48 -6.35
CA VAL A 286 -4.54 -17.49 -6.23
C VAL A 286 -5.30 -17.18 -4.96
N SER A 287 -6.44 -16.51 -5.10
CA SER A 287 -7.18 -16.01 -3.95
C SER A 287 -7.92 -17.12 -3.22
N ALA A 288 -7.75 -17.18 -1.89
CA ALA A 288 -8.53 -18.00 -0.98
C ALA A 288 -10.04 -17.68 -1.02
N SER A 289 -10.39 -16.44 -1.38
CA SER A 289 -11.79 -15.99 -1.49
C SER A 289 -12.39 -16.21 -2.88
N HIS A 290 -11.62 -16.74 -3.84
CA HIS A 290 -12.14 -17.11 -5.16
C HIS A 290 -13.21 -18.22 -5.03
N PRO A 291 -14.39 -18.12 -5.69
CA PRO A 291 -15.50 -19.05 -5.46
C PRO A 291 -15.13 -20.53 -5.58
N ARG A 292 -14.41 -20.90 -6.66
CA ARG A 292 -13.94 -22.28 -6.89
C ARG A 292 -12.87 -22.75 -5.90
N VAL A 293 -12.01 -21.84 -5.44
CA VAL A 293 -10.98 -22.17 -4.45
C VAL A 293 -11.63 -22.41 -3.09
N ALA A 294 -12.54 -21.51 -2.70
CA ALA A 294 -13.28 -21.59 -1.44
C ALA A 294 -14.20 -22.82 -1.37
N SER A 295 -14.80 -23.24 -2.49
CA SER A 295 -15.61 -24.46 -2.57
C SER A 295 -14.81 -25.75 -2.72
N GLY A 296 -13.50 -25.65 -2.99
CA GLY A 296 -12.66 -26.81 -3.33
C GLY A 296 -12.95 -27.41 -4.71
N ASP A 297 -13.61 -26.66 -5.61
CA ASP A 297 -13.89 -27.06 -6.99
C ASP A 297 -12.66 -26.77 -7.88
N MET A 298 -11.58 -27.54 -7.66
CA MET A 298 -10.31 -27.38 -8.37
C MET A 298 -9.75 -28.74 -8.80
N ASP A 299 -9.31 -28.82 -10.06
CA ASP A 299 -8.64 -29.99 -10.62
C ASP A 299 -7.12 -30.00 -10.41
N ALA A 300 -6.58 -28.93 -9.80
CA ALA A 300 -5.15 -28.73 -9.56
C ALA A 300 -4.92 -28.07 -8.19
N LEU A 301 -3.73 -28.27 -7.61
CA LEU A 301 -3.34 -27.60 -6.38
C LEU A 301 -3.13 -26.10 -6.62
N PRO A 302 -3.39 -25.23 -5.63
CA PRO A 302 -3.15 -23.79 -5.79
C PRO A 302 -1.71 -23.41 -6.18
N THR A 303 -0.71 -24.16 -5.70
CA THR A 303 0.69 -24.00 -6.11
C THR A 303 0.89 -24.35 -7.58
N GLU A 304 0.22 -25.39 -8.09
CA GLU A 304 0.28 -25.78 -9.50
C GLU A 304 -0.39 -24.72 -10.38
N LEU A 305 -1.54 -24.16 -9.97
CA LEU A 305 -2.18 -23.05 -10.68
C LEU A 305 -1.26 -21.82 -10.76
N PHE A 306 -0.60 -21.48 -9.64
CA PHE A 306 0.37 -20.40 -9.60
C PHE A 306 1.56 -20.66 -10.55
N GLU A 307 2.17 -21.84 -10.48
CA GLU A 307 3.29 -22.22 -11.34
C GLU A 307 2.90 -22.17 -12.83
N GLN A 308 1.79 -22.83 -13.17
CA GLN A 308 1.33 -23.02 -14.56
C GLN A 308 0.96 -21.71 -15.22
N HIS A 309 0.22 -20.84 -14.51
CA HIS A 309 -0.31 -19.61 -15.11
C HIS A 309 0.54 -18.39 -14.82
N ILE A 310 1.03 -18.19 -13.61
CA ILE A 310 1.78 -17.00 -13.23
C ILE A 310 3.26 -17.17 -13.53
N ALA A 311 3.92 -18.16 -12.91
CA ALA A 311 5.37 -18.28 -12.96
C ALA A 311 5.90 -18.55 -14.37
N ARG A 312 5.28 -19.48 -15.11
CA ARG A 312 5.63 -19.77 -16.51
C ARG A 312 5.44 -18.57 -17.43
N ARG A 313 4.37 -17.80 -17.24
CA ARG A 313 4.08 -16.61 -18.03
C ARG A 313 5.09 -15.49 -17.76
N LEU A 314 5.54 -15.35 -16.51
CA LEU A 314 6.63 -14.44 -16.12
C LEU A 314 7.97 -14.88 -16.72
N ALA A 315 8.29 -16.18 -16.73
CA ALA A 315 9.50 -16.69 -17.36
C ALA A 315 9.58 -16.27 -18.83
N ARG A 316 8.48 -16.48 -19.57
CA ARG A 316 8.36 -16.08 -20.99
C ARG A 316 8.50 -14.58 -21.19
N LEU A 317 7.86 -13.76 -20.34
CA LEU A 317 8.00 -12.31 -20.39
C LEU A 317 9.47 -11.88 -20.25
N MET A 318 10.21 -12.50 -19.33
CA MET A 318 11.59 -12.14 -19.04
C MET A 318 12.58 -12.61 -20.12
N GLU A 319 12.23 -13.65 -20.87
CA GLU A 319 12.96 -14.06 -22.08
C GLU A 319 12.74 -13.07 -23.23
N ARG A 320 11.50 -12.63 -23.44
CA ARG A 320 11.14 -11.67 -24.51
C ARG A 320 11.52 -10.23 -24.19
N SER A 321 11.56 -9.88 -22.91
CA SER A 321 11.90 -8.55 -22.39
C SER A 321 12.99 -8.65 -21.31
N PRO A 322 14.25 -8.93 -21.70
CA PRO A 322 15.34 -9.18 -20.76
C PRO A 322 15.72 -7.94 -19.94
N SER A 323 15.30 -6.73 -20.34
CA SER A 323 15.47 -5.50 -19.57
C SER A 323 14.42 -5.29 -18.48
N THR A 324 13.26 -5.95 -18.56
CA THR A 324 12.19 -5.76 -17.56
C THR A 324 12.57 -6.39 -16.22
N MET A 325 12.49 -5.59 -15.17
CA MET A 325 12.59 -6.03 -13.78
C MET A 325 11.20 -6.39 -13.25
N VAL A 326 11.00 -7.64 -12.84
CA VAL A 326 9.73 -8.12 -12.27
C VAL A 326 9.83 -8.18 -10.75
N ILE A 327 8.88 -7.55 -10.07
CA ILE A 327 8.75 -7.50 -8.61
C ILE A 327 7.39 -8.08 -8.20
N LEU A 328 7.39 -9.06 -7.29
CA LEU A 328 6.19 -9.67 -6.72
C LEU A 328 6.01 -9.27 -5.26
N VAL A 329 4.77 -8.96 -4.88
CA VAL A 329 4.35 -8.70 -3.50
C VAL A 329 3.17 -9.61 -3.18
N PRO A 330 3.22 -10.44 -2.12
CA PRO A 330 2.16 -11.38 -1.78
C PRO A 330 0.96 -10.68 -1.15
N SER A 331 -0.16 -11.40 -1.08
CA SER A 331 -1.34 -11.02 -0.31
C SER A 331 -1.65 -12.07 0.75
N THR A 332 -2.24 -11.64 1.88
CA THR A 332 -2.76 -12.58 2.90
C THR A 332 -3.90 -13.44 2.38
N GLU A 333 -4.47 -13.10 1.21
CA GLU A 333 -5.43 -13.93 0.48
C GLU A 333 -4.78 -14.98 -0.43
N ASP A 334 -3.45 -15.01 -0.60
CA ASP A 334 -2.78 -16.07 -1.36
C ASP A 334 -2.87 -17.41 -0.62
N ILE A 335 -3.75 -18.30 -1.10
CA ILE A 335 -4.09 -19.56 -0.40
C ILE A 335 -2.90 -20.53 -0.27
N PHE A 336 -1.92 -20.42 -1.17
CA PHE A 336 -0.71 -21.23 -1.15
C PHE A 336 0.42 -20.63 -0.30
N HIS A 337 0.26 -19.38 0.17
CA HIS A 337 1.27 -18.75 1.00
C HIS A 337 1.20 -19.33 2.42
N PRO A 338 2.29 -19.91 2.96
CA PRO A 338 2.26 -20.56 4.28
C PRO A 338 2.05 -19.59 5.43
N HIS A 339 2.22 -18.28 5.19
CA HIS A 339 2.00 -17.22 6.17
C HIS A 339 0.80 -16.38 5.76
N CYS A 340 -0.30 -16.49 6.50
CA CYS A 340 -1.58 -15.82 6.20
C CYS A 340 -1.89 -14.59 7.07
N ALA A 341 -0.93 -14.13 7.88
CA ALA A 341 -1.07 -12.93 8.69
C ALA A 341 -0.33 -11.74 8.08
N PHE A 342 -0.79 -10.54 8.41
CA PHE A 342 -0.09 -9.28 8.11
C PHE A 342 0.76 -8.86 9.33
N PRO A 343 1.99 -8.36 9.16
CA PRO A 343 2.79 -8.33 7.93
C PRO A 343 3.12 -9.73 7.38
N GLN A 344 3.32 -9.86 6.07
CA GLN A 344 3.54 -11.14 5.38
C GLN A 344 4.94 -11.19 4.74
N PRO A 345 5.71 -12.28 4.91
CA PRO A 345 7.00 -12.46 4.24
C PRO A 345 6.84 -12.59 2.73
N PHE A 346 7.96 -12.46 2.01
CA PHE A 346 8.03 -12.64 0.56
C PHE A 346 7.93 -14.12 0.15
N PHE A 347 7.56 -14.39 -1.11
CA PHE A 347 7.58 -15.76 -1.66
C PHE A 347 8.99 -16.37 -1.65
N ASP A 348 9.11 -17.58 -1.12
CA ASP A 348 10.38 -18.32 -1.12
C ASP A 348 10.71 -18.86 -2.51
N LYS A 349 11.68 -18.23 -3.19
CA LYS A 349 12.13 -18.66 -4.52
C LYS A 349 12.88 -19.99 -4.53
N THR A 350 13.23 -20.54 -3.37
CA THR A 350 13.83 -21.87 -3.26
C THR A 350 12.77 -22.99 -3.27
N ASP A 351 11.50 -22.63 -3.05
CA ASP A 351 10.39 -23.56 -3.21
C ASP A 351 10.16 -23.87 -4.69
N ALA A 352 10.49 -25.11 -5.07
CA ALA A 352 10.33 -25.59 -6.43
C ALA A 352 8.86 -25.61 -6.88
N ALA A 353 7.90 -25.73 -5.96
CA ALA A 353 6.47 -25.77 -6.28
C ALA A 353 5.94 -24.42 -6.80
N LEU A 354 6.67 -23.31 -6.58
CA LEU A 354 6.28 -22.01 -7.11
C LEU A 354 6.79 -21.77 -8.54
N GLY A 355 7.79 -22.54 -9.00
CA GLY A 355 8.39 -22.40 -10.34
C GLY A 355 8.92 -21.01 -10.69
N LEU A 356 9.22 -20.17 -9.69
CA LEU A 356 9.56 -18.77 -9.91
C LEU A 356 10.92 -18.61 -10.62
N PRO A 357 11.01 -17.77 -11.68
CA PRO A 357 12.28 -17.49 -12.32
C PRO A 357 13.26 -16.80 -11.36
N LYS A 358 14.54 -17.23 -11.36
CA LYS A 358 15.59 -16.71 -10.45
C LYS A 358 15.68 -15.18 -10.41
N ARG A 359 15.48 -14.55 -11.57
CA ARG A 359 15.56 -13.10 -11.76
C ARG A 359 14.40 -12.32 -11.14
N VAL A 360 13.26 -12.95 -10.86
CA VAL A 360 12.13 -12.29 -10.18
C VAL A 360 12.56 -11.84 -8.78
N ARG A 361 12.11 -10.66 -8.38
CA ARG A 361 12.33 -10.10 -7.04
C ARG A 361 11.04 -10.29 -6.25
N CYS A 362 11.11 -10.93 -5.09
CA CYS A 362 9.97 -11.12 -4.21
C CYS A 362 10.19 -10.23 -2.99
N LEU A 363 9.22 -9.38 -2.69
CA LEU A 363 9.23 -8.45 -1.56
C LEU A 363 8.10 -8.79 -0.60
N PRO A 364 8.24 -8.44 0.69
CA PRO A 364 7.19 -8.69 1.68
C PRO A 364 5.99 -7.77 1.47
N ASN A 365 4.93 -8.01 2.26
CA ASN A 365 3.73 -7.18 2.30
C ASN A 365 3.47 -6.70 3.74
N PRO A 366 3.55 -5.39 4.03
CA PRO A 366 3.89 -4.31 3.11
C PRO A 366 5.40 -4.28 2.79
N SER A 367 5.83 -3.44 1.86
CA SER A 367 7.25 -3.19 1.62
C SER A 367 7.52 -1.74 1.27
N VAL A 368 8.72 -1.28 1.62
CA VAL A 368 9.29 -0.02 1.11
C VAL A 368 10.57 -0.37 0.38
N PHE A 369 10.69 0.09 -0.86
CA PHE A 369 11.85 -0.16 -1.70
C PHE A 369 12.07 1.02 -2.64
N TYR A 370 13.24 1.04 -3.27
CA TYR A 370 13.66 2.08 -4.20
C TYR A 370 13.88 1.49 -5.57
N VAL A 371 13.27 2.10 -6.58
CA VAL A 371 13.66 1.90 -7.98
C VAL A 371 14.40 3.15 -8.41
N ASN A 372 15.70 3.03 -8.62
CA ASN A 372 16.61 4.18 -8.69
C ASN A 372 16.43 5.08 -7.46
N GLU A 373 16.06 6.35 -7.64
CA GLU A 373 15.76 7.28 -6.56
C GLU A 373 14.33 7.13 -6.01
N LEU A 374 13.42 6.48 -6.75
CA LEU A 374 11.99 6.47 -6.43
C LEU A 374 11.68 5.61 -5.22
N ALA A 375 11.31 6.22 -4.09
CA ALA A 375 10.80 5.51 -2.93
C ALA A 375 9.36 5.04 -3.16
N ILE A 376 9.14 3.73 -3.08
CA ILE A 376 7.84 3.10 -3.34
C ILE A 376 7.42 2.33 -2.08
N GLY A 377 6.31 2.77 -1.48
CA GLY A 377 5.59 2.02 -0.47
C GLY A 377 4.49 1.19 -1.11
N VAL A 378 4.43 -0.10 -0.81
CA VAL A 378 3.44 -1.04 -1.35
C VAL A 378 2.78 -1.85 -0.24
N THR A 379 1.47 -2.06 -0.37
CA THR A 379 0.68 -2.95 0.49
C THR A 379 -0.44 -3.55 -0.36
N THR A 380 -0.80 -4.81 -0.08
CA THR A 380 -1.97 -5.45 -0.72
C THR A 380 -3.19 -5.51 0.19
N ALA A 381 -3.06 -5.06 1.43
CA ALA A 381 -4.20 -4.94 2.33
C ALA A 381 -5.05 -3.72 1.94
N ASP A 382 -6.38 -3.85 1.95
CA ASP A 382 -7.34 -2.74 1.75
C ASP A 382 -7.41 -1.86 3.02
N VAL A 383 -6.25 -1.37 3.45
CA VAL A 383 -6.03 -0.54 4.66
C VAL A 383 -6.85 0.73 4.55
N LEU A 384 -6.75 1.31 3.37
CA LEU A 384 -7.52 2.41 2.85
C LEU A 384 -8.98 2.23 3.17
N GLY A 385 -9.37 1.00 2.89
CA GLY A 385 -10.59 0.50 3.31
C GLY A 385 -10.86 0.56 4.75
N ASP A 386 -10.12 -0.22 5.48
CA ASP A 386 -10.18 -0.34 6.90
C ASP A 386 -10.55 0.96 7.62
N LEU A 387 -9.90 2.06 7.25
CA LEU A 387 -10.28 3.37 7.75
C LEU A 387 -11.65 3.90 7.33
N ARG A 388 -12.03 3.91 6.06
CA ARG A 388 -13.29 4.56 5.62
C ARG A 388 -14.55 4.01 6.29
N ARG A 389 -14.63 2.69 6.56
CA ARG A 389 -15.80 2.08 7.24
C ARG A 389 -15.82 2.48 8.74
N GLU A 390 -14.67 2.80 9.33
CA GLU A 390 -14.51 3.08 10.76
C GLU A 390 -14.34 4.58 11.09
N GLU A 391 -14.08 5.42 10.09
CA GLU A 391 -13.83 6.85 10.23
C GLU A 391 -15.04 7.59 10.83
N LEU A 392 -14.76 8.36 11.89
CA LEU A 392 -15.61 9.39 12.43
C LEU A 392 -15.16 10.76 11.90
N VAL A 393 -15.98 11.39 11.07
CA VAL A 393 -15.74 12.76 10.62
C VAL A 393 -16.33 13.75 11.62
N GLN A 394 -15.50 14.61 12.21
CA GLN A 394 -15.91 15.68 13.11
C GLN A 394 -15.68 17.06 12.52
N ARG A 395 -16.50 18.03 12.91
CA ARG A 395 -16.30 19.43 12.57
C ARG A 395 -15.29 20.06 13.51
N VAL A 396 -14.42 20.89 12.95
CA VAL A 396 -13.34 21.59 13.65
C VAL A 396 -13.21 23.01 13.12
N GLN A 397 -12.58 23.89 13.89
CA GLN A 397 -12.28 25.25 13.46
C GLN A 397 -11.00 25.27 12.60
N PRO A 398 -11.04 25.86 11.39
CA PRO A 398 -9.84 26.05 10.57
C PRO A 398 -8.83 26.95 11.30
N THR A 399 -7.53 26.67 11.16
CA THR A 399 -6.47 27.41 11.87
C THR A 399 -6.26 28.83 11.35
N ASN A 400 -6.59 29.11 10.09
CA ASN A 400 -6.34 30.41 9.42
C ASN A 400 -7.62 31.13 8.95
N ALA A 401 -8.71 31.05 9.72
CA ALA A 401 -10.00 31.66 9.32
C ALA A 401 -10.07 33.17 9.61
N THR A 402 -9.54 34.01 8.72
CA THR A 402 -10.05 35.39 8.54
C THR A 402 -11.15 35.36 7.46
N GLY A 403 -12.32 34.84 7.82
CA GLY A 403 -13.47 34.77 6.91
C GLY A 403 -14.49 33.71 7.32
N THR A 404 -15.75 33.89 6.91
CA THR A 404 -16.81 32.89 7.09
C THR A 404 -16.46 31.60 6.35
N PRO A 405 -16.36 30.44 7.02
CA PRO A 405 -15.94 29.21 6.36
C PRO A 405 -17.02 28.74 5.39
N ALA A 406 -16.67 28.66 4.10
CA ALA A 406 -17.50 27.93 3.14
C ALA A 406 -17.46 26.43 3.50
N PRO A 407 -18.62 25.75 3.62
CA PRO A 407 -18.67 24.35 4.00
C PRO A 407 -18.33 23.47 2.80
N LYS A 408 -17.07 23.48 2.34
CA LYS A 408 -16.56 22.42 1.48
C LYS A 408 -15.92 21.37 2.39
N ALA A 409 -16.66 20.31 2.69
CA ALA A 409 -16.06 19.10 3.23
C ALA A 409 -14.99 18.65 2.22
N GLY A 410 -13.72 18.65 2.65
CA GLY A 410 -12.61 18.21 1.80
C GLY A 410 -12.84 16.78 1.29
N ASP A 411 -12.29 16.47 0.12
CA ASP A 411 -12.41 15.14 -0.51
C ASP A 411 -12.12 14.04 0.54
N PRO A 412 -13.10 13.17 0.85
CA PRO A 412 -12.90 12.06 1.78
C PRO A 412 -11.69 11.20 1.43
N MET A 413 -11.34 11.08 0.13
CA MET A 413 -10.11 10.43 -0.29
C MET A 413 -8.91 11.16 0.28
N MET A 414 -8.69 12.43 -0.09
CA MET A 414 -7.57 13.23 0.41
C MET A 414 -7.43 13.17 1.94
N ARG A 415 -8.54 13.17 2.70
CA ARG A 415 -8.50 13.07 4.16
C ARG A 415 -8.07 11.69 4.65
N LEU A 416 -8.70 10.62 4.17
CA LEU A 416 -8.28 9.25 4.48
C LEU A 416 -6.86 8.97 3.98
N THR A 417 -6.48 9.64 2.91
CA THR A 417 -5.15 9.57 2.32
C THR A 417 -4.15 10.32 3.22
N ARG A 418 -4.50 11.43 3.85
CA ARG A 418 -3.66 11.96 4.95
C ARG A 418 -3.58 11.03 6.17
N HIS A 419 -4.60 10.22 6.43
CA HIS A 419 -4.60 9.27 7.57
C HIS A 419 -3.81 7.97 7.32
N LEU A 420 -3.81 7.48 6.08
CA LEU A 420 -3.16 6.24 5.66
C LEU A 420 -2.36 6.34 4.37
N LEU A 421 -2.89 7.20 3.53
CA LEU A 421 -3.01 7.11 2.10
C LEU A 421 -4.17 6.24 1.55
N GLY A 422 -5.43 6.23 2.10
CA GLY A 422 -6.69 5.98 1.30
C GLY A 422 -8.02 5.36 1.87
N GLN A 423 -8.97 4.97 0.96
CA GLN A 423 -10.39 4.45 1.07
C GLN A 423 -10.75 2.92 0.89
N ARG A 424 -11.98 2.49 1.29
CA ARG A 424 -12.54 1.08 1.18
C ARG A 424 -13.21 0.85 -0.15
N ARG A 425 -12.86 -0.27 -0.80
CA ARG A 425 -13.36 -0.69 -2.13
C ARG A 425 -13.41 0.47 -3.10
N VAL A 426 -12.25 0.87 -3.59
CA VAL A 426 -12.16 2.00 -4.50
C VAL A 426 -12.12 1.50 -5.91
N LYS A 427 -12.91 2.15 -6.76
CA LYS A 427 -12.54 2.31 -8.15
C LYS A 427 -11.06 2.67 -8.21
N SER A 428 -10.29 2.03 -9.07
CA SER A 428 -8.90 2.42 -9.31
C SER A 428 -8.76 3.96 -9.40
N PHE A 429 -7.73 4.54 -8.79
CA PHE A 429 -7.55 6.00 -8.72
C PHE A 429 -6.09 6.40 -8.63
N VAL A 430 -5.83 7.67 -8.95
CA VAL A 430 -4.55 8.34 -8.72
C VAL A 430 -4.80 9.64 -7.95
N ARG A 431 -4.16 9.82 -6.79
CA ARG A 431 -4.27 11.05 -5.98
C ARG A 431 -2.90 11.48 -5.49
N VAL A 432 -2.77 12.76 -5.20
CA VAL A 432 -1.53 13.30 -4.64
C VAL A 432 -1.87 13.97 -3.32
N VAL A 433 -1.16 13.54 -2.28
CA VAL A 433 -1.34 14.04 -0.91
C VAL A 433 0.04 14.31 -0.35
N ASP A 434 0.26 15.54 0.11
CA ASP A 434 1.53 15.99 0.72
C ASP A 434 2.75 15.63 -0.16
N SER A 435 2.65 15.94 -1.46
CA SER A 435 3.63 15.65 -2.51
C SER A 435 3.96 14.16 -2.71
N THR A 436 3.14 13.26 -2.16
CA THR A 436 3.21 11.80 -2.37
C THR A 436 2.11 11.37 -3.34
N ALA A 437 2.50 10.68 -4.42
CA ALA A 437 1.55 10.07 -5.34
C ALA A 437 1.03 8.75 -4.77
N VAL A 438 -0.29 8.64 -4.66
CA VAL A 438 -1.01 7.49 -4.15
C VAL A 438 -1.84 6.90 -5.24
N VAL A 439 -1.59 5.61 -5.48
CA VAL A 439 -2.14 4.89 -6.61
C VAL A 439 -2.83 3.66 -6.10
N ASN A 440 -4.11 3.52 -6.44
CA ASN A 440 -4.78 2.23 -6.41
C ASN A 440 -4.97 1.77 -7.86
N PRO A 441 -4.25 0.73 -8.33
CA PRO A 441 -4.36 0.29 -9.71
C PRO A 441 -5.70 -0.36 -10.04
N GLY A 442 -6.52 -0.67 -9.04
CA GLY A 442 -7.66 -1.57 -9.19
C GLY A 442 -7.20 -3.02 -9.34
N THR A 443 -8.15 -3.87 -9.69
CA THR A 443 -7.92 -5.31 -9.87
C THR A 443 -7.85 -5.66 -11.34
N LEU A 444 -6.97 -6.61 -11.70
CA LEU A 444 -6.90 -7.10 -13.07
C LEU A 444 -8.11 -7.98 -13.43
N ALA A 445 -8.56 -8.84 -12.53
CA ALA A 445 -9.77 -9.65 -12.72
C ALA A 445 -10.84 -9.22 -11.71
N PRO A 446 -11.85 -8.45 -12.15
CA PRO A 446 -12.85 -7.88 -11.27
C PRO A 446 -13.85 -8.95 -10.77
N PRO A 447 -14.34 -8.87 -9.52
CA PRO A 447 -15.07 -9.97 -8.88
C PRO A 447 -16.57 -10.10 -9.25
N GLY A 448 -17.01 -9.72 -10.45
CA GLY A 448 -18.42 -9.89 -10.86
C GLY A 448 -18.75 -9.39 -12.27
N ALA A 449 -19.96 -9.71 -12.76
CA ALA A 449 -20.45 -9.29 -14.09
C ALA A 449 -20.76 -7.78 -14.18
N ASP A 450 -21.11 -7.15 -13.06
CA ASP A 450 -21.35 -5.69 -12.95
C ASP A 450 -20.09 -4.91 -12.53
N ALA A 451 -18.92 -5.58 -12.47
CA ALA A 451 -17.70 -5.00 -11.94
C ALA A 451 -16.87 -4.28 -13.03
N GLN A 452 -16.04 -3.33 -12.60
CA GLN A 452 -15.18 -2.52 -13.48
C GLN A 452 -14.33 -3.39 -14.39
N SER A 453 -14.01 -2.89 -15.58
CA SER A 453 -13.06 -3.51 -16.48
C SER A 453 -11.69 -3.80 -15.84
N SER A 454 -10.97 -4.78 -16.39
CA SER A 454 -9.61 -5.12 -15.96
C SER A 454 -8.75 -3.86 -15.95
N SER A 455 -7.99 -3.64 -14.87
CA SER A 455 -7.28 -2.39 -14.66
C SER A 455 -5.84 -2.58 -14.20
N PHE A 456 -4.98 -1.65 -14.58
CA PHE A 456 -3.61 -1.52 -14.11
C PHE A 456 -3.15 -0.06 -14.25
N VAL A 457 -1.97 0.26 -13.73
CA VAL A 457 -1.40 1.62 -13.81
C VAL A 457 -0.06 1.63 -14.52
N LEU A 458 0.11 2.64 -15.36
CA LEU A 458 1.35 3.02 -16.00
C LEU A 458 1.95 4.22 -15.26
N VAL A 459 3.22 4.13 -14.87
CA VAL A 459 3.98 5.20 -14.24
C VAL A 459 5.15 5.53 -15.13
N GLN A 460 5.24 6.78 -15.57
CA GLN A 460 6.38 7.32 -16.30
C GLN A 460 7.00 8.44 -15.47
N VAL A 461 8.32 8.43 -15.32
CA VAL A 461 9.04 9.49 -14.59
C VAL A 461 10.12 10.07 -15.48
N ASP A 462 9.98 11.37 -15.80
CA ASP A 462 11.01 12.14 -16.51
C ASP A 462 12.24 12.32 -15.61
N PRO A 463 13.49 12.28 -16.13
CA PRO A 463 14.68 12.59 -15.34
C PRO A 463 14.66 14.04 -14.85
N LEU A 464 15.44 14.35 -13.80
CA LEU A 464 15.64 15.74 -13.37
C LEU A 464 16.37 16.48 -14.49
N PRO A 465 16.12 17.79 -14.72
CA PRO A 465 16.83 18.54 -15.75
C PRO A 465 18.35 18.37 -15.64
N ARG A 466 19.03 18.11 -16.77
CA ARG A 466 20.47 17.81 -16.76
C ARG A 466 21.29 18.87 -16.03
N ASP A 467 20.95 20.15 -16.22
CA ASP A 467 21.64 21.28 -15.59
C ASP A 467 21.40 21.37 -14.08
N SER A 468 20.29 20.83 -13.57
CA SER A 468 20.04 20.75 -12.12
C SER A 468 20.90 19.67 -11.47
N VAL A 469 21.24 18.61 -12.20
CA VAL A 469 22.02 17.45 -11.74
C VAL A 469 23.54 17.62 -11.98
N PHE A 470 23.95 18.27 -13.06
CA PHE A 470 25.37 18.50 -13.43
C PHE A 470 25.84 19.95 -13.15
N ARG A 471 25.32 20.60 -12.11
CA ARG A 471 25.67 21.98 -11.76
C ARG A 471 27.15 22.11 -11.39
N SER A 472 27.85 23.04 -12.03
CA SER A 472 29.26 23.35 -11.72
C SER A 472 29.39 23.94 -10.31
N GLY A 473 30.36 23.45 -9.52
CA GLY A 473 30.63 23.92 -8.15
C GLY A 473 29.73 23.34 -7.06
N ALA A 474 28.80 22.45 -7.39
CA ALA A 474 27.99 21.73 -6.40
C ALA A 474 28.76 20.54 -5.80
N GLU A 475 28.54 20.25 -4.53
CA GLU A 475 29.15 19.11 -3.85
C GLU A 475 28.58 17.78 -4.36
N ALA A 476 29.44 16.77 -4.48
CA ALA A 476 29.07 15.45 -5.02
C ALA A 476 28.00 14.73 -4.16
N ASP A 477 28.03 14.94 -2.85
CA ASP A 477 27.14 14.29 -1.88
C ASP A 477 25.95 15.17 -1.48
N GLU A 478 25.74 16.29 -2.17
CA GLU A 478 24.55 17.12 -1.98
C GLU A 478 23.29 16.28 -2.21
N LEU A 479 22.40 16.26 -1.21
CA LEU A 479 21.14 15.55 -1.26
C LEU A 479 20.10 16.38 -2.01
N ILE A 480 19.49 15.79 -3.03
CA ILE A 480 18.49 16.44 -3.88
C ILE A 480 17.14 15.73 -3.66
N THR A 481 16.10 16.50 -3.38
CA THR A 481 14.72 16.02 -3.31
C THR A 481 14.22 15.63 -4.70
N HIS A 482 13.39 14.60 -4.79
CA HIS A 482 13.08 14.00 -6.08
C HIS A 482 12.02 14.76 -6.88
N ASP A 483 11.22 15.63 -6.25
CA ASP A 483 10.10 16.36 -6.87
C ASP A 483 9.22 15.47 -7.77
N LEU A 484 9.01 14.22 -7.33
CA LEU A 484 8.43 13.16 -8.15
C LEU A 484 7.07 13.57 -8.73
N TYR A 485 6.25 14.22 -7.91
CA TYR A 485 4.95 14.74 -8.30
C TYR A 485 4.99 15.60 -9.57
N ASN A 486 6.01 16.43 -9.77
CA ASN A 486 6.07 17.35 -10.92
C ASN A 486 6.55 16.68 -12.21
N ARG A 487 7.18 15.50 -12.10
CA ARG A 487 7.89 14.83 -13.20
C ARG A 487 7.30 13.46 -13.54
N ALA A 488 6.37 12.97 -12.73
CA ALA A 488 5.70 11.70 -12.94
C ALA A 488 4.39 11.91 -13.69
N ARG A 489 4.22 11.20 -14.80
CA ARG A 489 2.92 10.96 -15.42
C ARG A 489 2.41 9.59 -14.96
N ILE A 490 1.18 9.55 -14.47
CA ILE A 490 0.57 8.31 -13.98
C ILE A 490 -0.76 8.12 -14.69
N ASP A 491 -0.84 7.09 -15.51
CA ASP A 491 -2.03 6.76 -16.29
C ASP A 491 -2.70 5.51 -15.72
N LEU A 492 -3.98 5.64 -15.39
CA LEU A 492 -4.84 4.53 -15.05
C LEU A 492 -5.46 3.95 -16.32
N VAL A 493 -5.25 2.66 -16.55
CA VAL A 493 -5.61 1.97 -17.80
C VAL A 493 -6.63 0.88 -17.54
N HIS A 494 -7.73 0.88 -18.31
CA HIS A 494 -8.80 -0.12 -18.22
C HIS A 494 -8.98 -0.86 -19.56
N THR A 495 -9.52 -2.08 -19.53
CA THR A 495 -10.08 -2.69 -20.74
C THR A 495 -11.37 -1.99 -21.14
N SER A 496 -11.65 -1.85 -22.45
CA SER A 496 -13.00 -1.46 -22.88
C SER A 496 -14.01 -2.49 -22.38
N THR A 497 -15.10 -2.05 -21.77
CA THR A 497 -16.30 -2.88 -21.63
C THR A 497 -16.82 -3.12 -23.05
N ALA A 498 -17.06 -4.39 -23.41
CA ALA A 498 -17.70 -4.73 -24.68
C ALA A 498 -19.21 -4.42 -24.64
#